data_AF-A0A1L7XQ23-F1
#
_entry.id   AF-A0A1L7XQ23-F1
#
_cell.length_a   1.000
_cell.length_b   1.000
_cell.length_c   1.000
_cell.angle_alpha   90.00
_cell.angle_beta   90.00
_cell.angle_gamma   90.00
#
_symmetry.space_group_name_H-M   'P 1'
#
loop_
_entity.id
_entity.type
_entity.pdbx_description
1 polymer ?
#
loop_
_entity_poly.entity_id
_entity_poly.type
_entity_poly.pdbx_seq_one_letter_code
_entity_poly.pdbx_strand_id
1 'polypeptide(L)'
;MPSKGVQCYSYIAVSGCEIHFSVPGTNIVKNQVKVFGNNHLEVDKKNLKGPFNFVGTFSFRVLHDGNEIANESVNINVVSGNLEAGTLKTMENQQAVASSGIIVAYGYYDAGPGVAGLPSSDQCYVTVTSDQSGWMGQVAPQGSGQAGQPFSKLFLPAAHDIGMNSMQNADAVLSSNAIVDALIKINPTFAKIASMMSHDAVMAIAPNIVRGLAITQKDTLSTILSLGCRYFEFRPAYLHNAIRGLHPIPDVLYFSHSAIPGMAYERFLADTVSFLLAHPDEIVVVQLRWDGVPAECAHPSDQDLANYMNNALAASNGGLVQGSIDDMLHLTISQLREQHKRLILFNPVDSFSTYTDAGNATLNGDSIIAEFNQLSPQVQAGKPFTNLQCQATASNIRDAVVYSVLAANASSSCLLATKPICDAKTLPWIVQNAGRLDGNQLVVAMNDFFDGATADVCIDWSRKRLS
;
A
#
# COMPACT_ATOMS: atom_id res chain seq x y z
N MET A 1 7.99 -34.53 -12.69
CA MET A 1 8.04 -34.72 -11.22
C MET A 1 7.29 -33.58 -10.58
N PRO A 2 6.63 -33.77 -9.42
CA PRO A 2 5.89 -32.70 -8.75
C PRO A 2 6.82 -31.52 -8.41
N SER A 3 6.38 -30.29 -8.68
CA SER A 3 7.06 -29.06 -8.31
C SER A 3 6.07 -27.93 -8.06
N LYS A 4 6.52 -26.90 -7.36
CA LYS A 4 5.78 -25.65 -7.16
C LYS A 4 6.71 -24.46 -7.38
N GLY A 5 6.29 -23.56 -8.26
CA GLY A 5 7.04 -22.37 -8.63
C GLY A 5 6.86 -21.23 -7.63
N VAL A 6 7.92 -20.43 -7.45
CA VAL A 6 7.93 -19.17 -6.71
C VAL A 6 8.55 -18.07 -7.58
N GLN A 7 7.74 -17.09 -7.97
CA GLN A 7 8.18 -15.89 -8.67
C GLN A 7 8.72 -14.88 -7.65
N CYS A 8 9.99 -14.49 -7.81
CA CYS A 8 10.73 -13.63 -6.92
C CYS A 8 10.96 -12.26 -7.56
N TYR A 9 10.43 -11.21 -6.93
CA TYR A 9 10.58 -9.82 -7.34
C TYR A 9 11.51 -9.10 -6.36
N SER A 10 12.40 -8.24 -6.88
CA SER A 10 13.40 -7.59 -6.04
C SER A 10 13.66 -6.14 -6.41
N TYR A 11 13.90 -5.29 -5.41
CA TYR A 11 14.43 -3.94 -5.60
C TYR A 11 15.39 -3.57 -4.46
N ILE A 12 16.53 -2.97 -4.77
CA ILE A 12 17.53 -2.55 -3.78
C ILE A 12 17.87 -1.08 -4.05
N ALA A 13 17.65 -0.18 -3.09
CA ALA A 13 18.06 1.21 -3.17
C ALA A 13 19.33 1.53 -2.37
N VAL A 14 19.80 0.60 -1.53
CA VAL A 14 20.95 0.77 -0.63
C VAL A 14 22.14 -0.02 -1.15
N SER A 15 23.29 0.65 -1.28
CA SER A 15 24.55 -0.01 -1.66
C SER A 15 25.02 -0.98 -0.57
N GLY A 16 25.75 -2.04 -0.94
CA GLY A 16 26.22 -3.06 0.01
C GLY A 16 25.15 -4.07 0.44
N CYS A 17 23.90 -3.88 0.01
CA CYS A 17 22.81 -4.82 0.26
C CYS A 17 22.73 -5.94 -0.77
N GLU A 18 22.35 -7.13 -0.31
CA GLU A 18 22.06 -8.29 -1.14
C GLU A 18 20.74 -8.94 -0.72
N ILE A 19 19.96 -9.41 -1.70
CA ILE A 19 18.79 -10.27 -1.47
C ILE A 19 19.11 -11.66 -2.00
N HIS A 20 19.04 -12.66 -1.13
CA HIS A 20 19.29 -14.06 -1.43
C HIS A 20 17.96 -14.80 -1.42
N PHE A 21 17.51 -15.30 -2.57
CA PHE A 21 16.37 -16.21 -2.66
C PHE A 21 16.86 -17.64 -2.76
N SER A 22 16.21 -18.57 -2.05
CA SER A 22 16.66 -19.95 -1.93
C SER A 22 15.49 -20.92 -1.93
N VAL A 23 15.68 -22.03 -2.65
CA VAL A 23 14.87 -23.25 -2.61
C VAL A 23 15.83 -24.46 -2.60
N PRO A 24 15.38 -25.68 -2.26
CA PRO A 24 16.26 -26.85 -2.29
C PRO A 24 16.93 -27.02 -3.66
N GLY A 25 18.26 -26.96 -3.68
CA GLY A 25 19.10 -27.14 -4.87
C GLY A 25 19.39 -25.87 -5.69
N THR A 26 18.76 -24.73 -5.41
CA THR A 26 18.94 -23.50 -6.20
C THR A 26 18.92 -22.25 -5.32
N ASN A 27 19.92 -21.39 -5.51
CA ASN A 27 20.01 -20.08 -4.85
C ASN A 27 20.21 -18.97 -5.90
N ILE A 28 19.56 -17.83 -5.71
CA ILE A 28 19.71 -16.62 -6.53
C ILE A 28 20.11 -15.47 -5.62
N VAL A 29 21.15 -14.73 -6.00
CA VAL A 29 21.60 -13.52 -5.30
C VAL A 29 21.34 -12.30 -6.16
N LYS A 30 20.79 -11.25 -5.55
CA LYS A 30 20.54 -9.94 -6.14
C LYS A 30 21.29 -8.88 -5.37
N ASN A 31 22.08 -8.07 -6.07
CA ASN A 31 22.91 -7.01 -5.48
C ASN A 31 22.98 -5.75 -6.35
N GLN A 32 22.18 -5.69 -7.42
CA GLN A 32 22.13 -4.53 -8.30
C GLN A 32 21.19 -3.48 -7.70
N VAL A 33 21.74 -2.28 -7.49
CA VAL A 33 21.00 -1.14 -6.95
C VAL A 33 20.14 -0.50 -8.05
N LYS A 34 18.90 -0.10 -7.70
CA LYS A 34 17.90 0.55 -8.54
C LYS A 34 17.53 -0.25 -9.80
N VAL A 35 17.55 -1.58 -9.69
CA VAL A 35 17.10 -2.50 -10.74
C VAL A 35 15.90 -3.30 -10.23
N PHE A 36 14.80 -3.23 -10.97
CA PHE A 36 13.65 -4.09 -10.76
C PHE A 36 13.96 -5.50 -11.28
N GLY A 37 14.14 -6.44 -10.35
CA GLY A 37 14.42 -7.83 -10.64
C GLY A 37 13.15 -8.68 -10.67
N ASN A 38 13.14 -9.67 -11.56
CA ASN A 38 12.10 -10.68 -11.64
C ASN A 38 12.73 -12.04 -11.99
N ASN A 39 12.58 -13.04 -11.12
CA ASN A 39 13.19 -14.35 -11.24
C ASN A 39 12.24 -15.46 -10.82
N HIS A 40 12.51 -16.67 -11.30
CA HIS A 40 11.70 -17.85 -10.98
C HIS A 40 12.53 -18.90 -10.26
N LEU A 41 11.97 -19.46 -9.18
CA LEU A 41 12.52 -20.59 -8.46
C LEU A 41 11.50 -21.74 -8.45
N GLU A 42 12.00 -22.97 -8.40
CA GLU A 42 11.17 -24.18 -8.37
C GLU A 42 11.51 -25.01 -7.13
N VAL A 43 10.51 -25.22 -6.26
CA VAL A 43 10.60 -26.25 -5.24
C VAL A 43 10.27 -27.58 -5.92
N ASP A 44 11.31 -28.31 -6.33
CA ASP A 44 11.18 -29.54 -7.12
C ASP A 44 11.42 -30.79 -6.25
N LYS A 45 10.51 -31.77 -6.36
CA LYS A 45 10.62 -33.08 -5.68
C LYS A 45 12.00 -33.72 -5.85
N LYS A 46 12.65 -33.53 -7.00
CA LYS A 46 13.97 -34.14 -7.29
C LYS A 46 15.08 -33.66 -6.35
N ASN A 47 14.92 -32.47 -5.78
CA ASN A 47 15.89 -31.86 -4.86
C ASN A 47 15.56 -32.19 -3.39
N LEU A 48 14.44 -32.89 -3.12
CA LEU A 48 14.01 -33.28 -1.78
C LEU A 48 14.47 -34.69 -1.42
N LYS A 49 15.18 -34.82 -0.31
CA LYS A 49 15.71 -36.10 0.18
C LYS A 49 14.58 -36.98 0.73
N GLY A 50 14.52 -38.22 0.25
CA GLY A 50 13.60 -39.26 0.70
C GLY A 50 12.42 -39.50 -0.27
N PRO A 51 11.95 -40.75 -0.41
CA PRO A 51 10.90 -41.10 -1.38
C PRO A 51 9.54 -40.48 -1.04
N PHE A 52 9.24 -40.28 0.25
CA PHE A 52 7.97 -39.74 0.73
C PHE A 52 8.07 -38.30 1.27
N ASN A 53 9.19 -37.62 1.04
CA ASN A 53 9.33 -36.21 1.38
C ASN A 53 8.90 -35.33 0.20
N PHE A 54 7.83 -34.58 0.39
CA PHE A 54 7.23 -33.68 -0.60
C PHE A 54 7.27 -32.21 -0.17
N VAL A 55 8.01 -31.88 0.88
CA VAL A 55 8.04 -30.53 1.43
C VAL A 55 9.42 -29.94 1.22
N GLY A 56 9.48 -28.77 0.58
CA GLY A 56 10.69 -27.99 0.43
C GLY A 56 10.50 -26.57 0.95
N THR A 57 11.58 -25.94 1.39
CA THR A 57 11.54 -24.60 1.98
C THR A 57 11.94 -23.56 0.95
N PHE A 58 11.05 -22.62 0.65
CA PHE A 58 11.43 -21.34 0.08
C PHE A 58 11.88 -20.39 1.19
N SER A 59 12.91 -19.62 0.95
CA SER A 59 13.35 -18.57 1.88
C SER A 59 13.96 -17.39 1.14
N PHE A 60 13.87 -16.20 1.73
CA PHE A 60 14.73 -15.09 1.37
C PHE A 60 15.55 -14.61 2.57
N ARG A 61 16.74 -14.09 2.30
CA ARG A 61 17.61 -13.41 3.26
C ARG A 61 18.07 -12.09 2.68
N VAL A 62 18.08 -11.05 3.51
CA VAL A 62 18.67 -9.76 3.16
C VAL A 62 19.93 -9.55 3.99
N LEU A 63 21.03 -9.28 3.30
CA LEU A 63 22.31 -8.96 3.92
C LEU A 63 22.68 -7.50 3.64
N HIS A 64 23.39 -6.85 4.55
CA HIS A 64 24.08 -5.58 4.34
C HIS A 64 25.52 -5.72 4.81
N ASP A 65 26.48 -5.61 3.89
CA ASP A 65 27.91 -5.83 4.12
C ASP A 65 28.19 -7.17 4.83
N GLY A 66 27.46 -8.21 4.43
CA GLY A 66 27.57 -9.57 4.99
C GLY A 66 26.79 -9.80 6.29
N ASN A 67 26.23 -8.77 6.92
CA ASN A 67 25.40 -8.89 8.12
C ASN A 67 23.93 -9.14 7.75
N GLU A 68 23.27 -10.08 8.41
CA GLU A 68 21.85 -10.39 8.16
C GLU A 68 20.94 -9.31 8.74
N ILE A 69 20.04 -8.79 7.88
CA ILE A 69 19.04 -7.77 8.21
C ILE A 69 17.65 -8.40 8.36
N ALA A 70 17.30 -9.32 7.46
CA ALA A 70 16.03 -10.03 7.46
C ALA A 70 16.20 -11.45 6.93
N ASN A 71 15.39 -12.39 7.42
CA ASN A 71 15.45 -13.81 7.05
C ASN A 71 14.09 -14.47 7.27
N GLU A 72 13.41 -14.75 6.17
CA GLU A 72 12.04 -15.25 6.18
C GLU A 72 11.91 -16.50 5.33
N SER A 73 10.97 -17.38 5.68
CA SER A 73 10.81 -18.66 4.99
C SER A 73 9.39 -19.20 5.03
N VAL A 74 9.10 -20.11 4.11
CA VAL A 74 7.89 -20.93 4.11
C VAL A 74 8.14 -22.29 3.48
N ASN A 75 7.55 -23.31 4.09
CA ASN A 75 7.54 -24.68 3.61
C ASN A 75 6.38 -24.86 2.64
N ILE A 76 6.69 -25.45 1.49
CA ILE A 76 5.78 -25.64 0.37
C ILE A 76 5.70 -27.13 0.06
N ASN A 77 4.49 -27.66 0.05
CA ASN A 77 4.24 -29.02 -0.39
C ASN A 77 4.19 -29.09 -1.92
N VAL A 78 5.12 -29.79 -2.55
CA VAL A 78 5.27 -29.81 -4.02
C VAL A 78 4.18 -30.61 -4.75
N VAL A 79 3.32 -31.33 -4.01
CA VAL A 79 2.21 -32.10 -4.58
C VAL A 79 0.91 -31.31 -4.49
N SER A 80 0.59 -30.77 -3.31
CA SER A 80 -0.64 -30.00 -3.13
C SER A 80 -0.50 -28.52 -3.46
N GLY A 81 0.72 -27.98 -3.41
CA GLY A 81 0.99 -26.55 -3.47
C GLY A 81 0.78 -25.82 -2.13
N ASN A 82 0.28 -26.50 -1.10
CA ASN A 82 -0.09 -25.86 0.16
C ASN A 82 1.14 -25.36 0.94
N LEU A 83 0.98 -24.21 1.59
CA LEU A 83 1.91 -23.72 2.59
C LEU A 83 1.75 -24.47 3.92
N GLU A 84 2.85 -24.94 4.49
CA GLU A 84 2.86 -25.69 5.75
C GLU A 84 3.30 -24.81 6.93
N ALA A 85 4.60 -24.76 7.23
CA ALA A 85 5.21 -24.00 8.32
C ALA A 85 6.11 -22.88 7.79
N GLY A 86 6.30 -21.81 8.55
CA GLY A 86 7.17 -20.70 8.19
C GLY A 86 6.60 -19.36 8.62
N THR A 87 7.37 -18.31 8.37
CA THR A 87 7.05 -16.93 8.74
C THR A 87 6.22 -16.22 7.68
N LEU A 88 6.31 -16.62 6.41
CA LEU A 88 5.57 -16.02 5.28
C LEU A 88 4.14 -16.56 5.12
N LYS A 89 3.58 -17.19 6.16
CA LYS A 89 2.32 -17.93 6.06
C LYS A 89 1.09 -17.04 5.98
N THR A 90 1.08 -15.85 6.59
CA THR A 90 -0.08 -14.94 6.62
C THR A 90 0.36 -13.51 6.35
N MET A 91 -0.54 -12.68 5.81
CA MET A 91 -0.24 -11.29 5.50
C MET A 91 0.15 -10.49 6.74
N GLU A 92 -0.45 -10.79 7.89
CA GLU A 92 -0.15 -10.15 9.18
C GLU A 92 1.30 -10.41 9.66
N ASN A 93 1.93 -11.51 9.22
CA ASN A 93 3.31 -11.85 9.57
C ASN A 93 4.34 -11.25 8.60
N GLN A 94 3.90 -10.46 7.62
CA GLN A 94 4.75 -9.94 6.55
C GLN A 94 5.04 -8.44 6.73
N GLN A 95 5.04 -7.93 7.97
CA GLN A 95 5.43 -6.53 8.24
C GLN A 95 6.88 -6.28 7.85
N ALA A 96 7.19 -5.06 7.39
CA ALA A 96 8.53 -4.66 7.02
C ALA A 96 9.47 -4.70 8.24
N VAL A 97 10.70 -5.14 8.01
CA VAL A 97 11.75 -5.23 9.04
C VAL A 97 12.67 -4.03 8.91
N ALA A 98 12.83 -3.26 9.99
CA ALA A 98 13.75 -2.13 10.06
C ALA A 98 14.95 -2.47 10.97
N SER A 99 16.16 -2.31 10.47
CA SER A 99 17.39 -2.50 11.25
C SER A 99 18.53 -1.66 10.67
N SER A 100 19.32 -1.02 11.54
CA SER A 100 20.50 -0.23 11.16
C SER A 100 20.24 0.83 10.07
N GLY A 101 19.07 1.48 10.09
CA GLY A 101 18.70 2.50 9.11
C GLY A 101 18.35 1.93 7.72
N ILE A 102 18.15 0.61 7.61
CA ILE A 102 17.66 -0.09 6.43
C ILE A 102 16.28 -0.66 6.75
N ILE A 103 15.37 -0.57 5.79
CA ILE A 103 14.04 -1.15 5.86
C ILE A 103 13.89 -2.17 4.73
N VAL A 104 13.50 -3.38 5.09
CA VAL A 104 13.18 -4.48 4.19
C VAL A 104 11.67 -4.65 4.18
N ALA A 105 11.02 -4.21 3.09
CA ALA A 105 9.59 -4.43 2.89
C ALA A 105 9.37 -5.57 1.90
N TYR A 106 8.59 -6.56 2.30
CA TYR A 106 8.35 -7.78 1.53
C TYR A 106 6.91 -8.26 1.66
N GLY A 107 6.49 -9.13 0.74
CA GLY A 107 5.24 -9.85 0.83
C GLY A 107 5.29 -11.18 0.09
N TYR A 108 4.39 -12.09 0.46
CA TYR A 108 4.27 -13.44 -0.07
C TYR A 108 2.81 -13.77 -0.39
N TYR A 109 2.54 -14.11 -1.64
CA TYR A 109 1.24 -14.56 -2.15
C TYR A 109 1.26 -16.08 -2.34
N ASP A 110 0.36 -16.77 -1.63
CA ASP A 110 0.07 -18.20 -1.77
C ASP A 110 -0.76 -18.43 -3.04
N ALA A 111 -0.15 -18.96 -4.09
CA ALA A 111 -0.82 -19.14 -5.37
C ALA A 111 -1.52 -20.48 -5.45
N GLY A 112 -2.73 -20.45 -6.01
CA GLY A 112 -3.44 -21.64 -6.44
C GLY A 112 -2.85 -22.31 -7.69
N PRO A 113 -3.64 -23.13 -8.40
CA PRO A 113 -3.26 -23.69 -9.70
C PRO A 113 -3.40 -22.67 -10.85
N GLY A 114 -3.63 -21.38 -10.55
CA GLY A 114 -3.80 -20.31 -11.54
C GLY A 114 -5.21 -20.20 -12.12
N VAL A 115 -6.22 -20.15 -11.24
CA VAL A 115 -7.64 -20.03 -11.62
C VAL A 115 -7.99 -18.55 -11.85
N ALA A 116 -8.92 -18.29 -12.77
CA ALA A 116 -9.46 -16.95 -13.02
C ALA A 116 -8.41 -15.89 -13.45
N GLY A 117 -7.31 -16.34 -14.06
CA GLY A 117 -6.21 -15.47 -14.50
C GLY A 117 -5.25 -15.06 -13.38
N LEU A 118 -5.49 -15.51 -12.14
CA LEU A 118 -4.52 -15.35 -11.05
C LEU A 118 -3.28 -16.22 -11.31
N PRO A 119 -2.13 -15.86 -10.73
CA PRO A 119 -0.90 -16.62 -10.91
C PRO A 119 -1.00 -18.06 -10.41
N SER A 120 -0.30 -18.97 -11.08
CA SER A 120 -0.16 -20.38 -10.68
C SER A 120 1.11 -20.66 -9.86
N SER A 121 2.05 -19.73 -9.88
CA SER A 121 3.25 -19.75 -9.05
C SER A 121 3.07 -18.80 -7.88
N ASP A 122 3.57 -19.20 -6.71
CA ASP A 122 3.60 -18.33 -5.54
C ASP A 122 4.43 -17.10 -5.90
N GLN A 123 4.23 -15.99 -5.19
CA GLN A 123 4.98 -14.78 -5.44
C GLN A 123 5.61 -14.27 -4.16
N CYS A 124 6.87 -13.87 -4.24
CA CYS A 124 7.56 -13.17 -3.17
C CYS A 124 8.17 -11.89 -3.73
N TYR A 125 7.84 -10.75 -3.14
CA TYR A 125 8.54 -9.50 -3.44
C TYR A 125 9.36 -9.06 -2.24
N VAL A 126 10.54 -8.52 -2.50
CA VAL A 126 11.43 -7.98 -1.46
C VAL A 126 12.03 -6.66 -1.96
N THR A 127 11.83 -5.60 -1.21
CA THR A 127 12.43 -4.29 -1.45
C THR A 127 13.31 -3.90 -0.28
N VAL A 128 14.47 -3.30 -0.56
CA VAL A 128 15.45 -2.89 0.45
C VAL A 128 15.78 -1.43 0.24
N THR A 129 15.39 -0.57 1.18
CA THR A 129 15.66 0.87 1.14
C THR A 129 16.28 1.36 2.43
N SER A 130 16.85 2.55 2.43
CA SER A 130 17.20 3.21 3.69
C SER A 130 15.91 3.66 4.39
N ASP A 131 16.02 3.99 5.67
CA ASP A 131 15.03 4.80 6.35
C ASP A 131 14.91 6.16 5.64
N GLN A 132 13.72 6.44 5.13
CA GLN A 132 13.36 7.66 4.41
C GLN A 132 12.56 8.63 5.30
N SER A 133 12.60 8.49 6.62
CA SER A 133 11.87 9.40 7.54
C SER A 133 12.28 10.87 7.40
N GLY A 134 13.44 11.18 6.82
CA GLY A 134 13.93 12.55 6.62
C GLY A 134 14.28 12.90 5.17
N TRP A 135 13.64 12.25 4.18
CA TRP A 135 14.07 12.39 2.78
C TRP A 135 13.86 13.80 2.21
N MET A 136 12.81 14.53 2.61
CA MET A 136 12.56 15.88 2.10
C MET A 136 13.63 16.85 2.61
N GLY A 137 14.15 16.66 3.82
CA GLY A 137 15.31 17.40 4.33
C GLY A 137 16.60 17.13 3.53
N GLN A 138 16.75 15.93 2.97
CA GLN A 138 17.90 15.59 2.13
C GLN A 138 17.76 16.12 0.70
N VAL A 139 16.56 16.07 0.13
CA VAL A 139 16.27 16.50 -1.24
C VAL A 139 16.18 18.02 -1.36
N ALA A 140 15.66 18.69 -0.34
CA ALA A 140 15.57 20.14 -0.25
C ALA A 140 16.08 20.63 1.12
N PRO A 141 17.41 20.64 1.36
CA PRO A 141 17.97 21.11 2.64
C PRO A 141 17.58 22.55 2.96
N GLN A 142 17.41 22.89 4.25
CA GLN A 142 17.11 24.26 4.65
C GLN A 142 18.17 25.25 4.11
N GLY A 143 17.71 26.40 3.60
CA GLY A 143 18.57 27.42 3.00
C GLY A 143 19.13 27.07 1.60
N SER A 144 18.82 25.89 1.05
CA SER A 144 19.22 25.52 -0.32
C SER A 144 18.33 26.17 -1.39
N GLY A 145 18.83 26.22 -2.63
CA GLY A 145 18.04 26.65 -3.78
C GLY A 145 16.86 25.72 -4.06
N GLN A 146 16.99 24.43 -3.74
CA GLN A 146 15.94 23.42 -3.84
C GLN A 146 14.78 23.72 -2.87
N ALA A 147 15.07 24.11 -1.63
CA ALA A 147 14.04 24.48 -0.66
C ALA A 147 13.33 25.80 -1.04
N GLY A 148 14.00 26.67 -1.80
CA GLY A 148 13.40 27.86 -2.39
C GLY A 148 12.46 27.59 -3.57
N GLN A 149 12.34 26.36 -4.06
CA GLN A 149 11.40 26.01 -5.13
C GLN A 149 9.96 25.82 -4.61
N PRO A 150 8.94 26.01 -5.46
CA PRO A 150 7.55 25.69 -5.14
C PRO A 150 7.39 24.24 -4.67
N PHE A 151 6.61 24.01 -3.61
CA PHE A 151 6.29 22.67 -3.13
C PHE A 151 5.60 21.82 -4.20
N SER A 152 4.81 22.46 -5.06
CA SER A 152 4.14 21.84 -6.19
C SER A 152 5.10 21.15 -7.17
N LYS A 153 6.42 21.38 -7.14
CA LYS A 153 7.36 20.64 -8.00
C LYS A 153 7.63 19.21 -7.53
N LEU A 154 7.26 18.86 -6.31
CA LEU A 154 7.59 17.56 -5.75
C LEU A 154 6.86 16.41 -6.45
N PHE A 155 7.42 15.22 -6.28
CA PHE A 155 6.84 13.96 -6.66
C PHE A 155 6.69 13.13 -5.38
N LEU A 156 5.46 12.99 -4.88
CA LEU A 156 5.19 12.39 -3.58
C LEU A 156 4.83 10.90 -3.71
N PRO A 157 5.44 10.03 -2.91
CA PRO A 157 4.97 8.66 -2.77
C PRO A 157 3.75 8.59 -1.85
N ALA A 158 2.79 7.75 -2.22
CA ALA A 158 1.50 7.59 -1.54
C ALA A 158 1.08 6.14 -1.33
N ALA A 159 0.49 5.88 -0.17
CA ALA A 159 -0.16 4.62 0.16
C ALA A 159 -1.66 4.71 -0.21
N HIS A 160 -2.13 3.77 -1.02
CA HIS A 160 -3.55 3.61 -1.34
C HIS A 160 -4.31 3.11 -0.10
N ASP A 161 -5.43 3.74 0.22
CA ASP A 161 -6.30 3.33 1.32
C ASP A 161 -5.56 3.08 2.63
N ILE A 162 -4.75 4.05 3.07
CA ILE A 162 -3.84 3.93 4.23
C ILE A 162 -4.49 3.36 5.50
N GLY A 163 -5.78 3.61 5.71
CA GLY A 163 -6.49 3.12 6.88
C GLY A 163 -6.82 1.63 6.84
N MET A 164 -6.67 0.95 5.71
CA MET A 164 -6.88 -0.50 5.58
C MET A 164 -5.58 -1.28 5.78
N ASN A 165 -4.91 -0.99 6.89
CA ASN A 165 -3.61 -1.58 7.26
C ASN A 165 -3.67 -2.65 8.35
N SER A 166 -4.87 -2.95 8.86
CA SER A 166 -5.09 -4.01 9.84
C SER A 166 -6.54 -4.50 9.79
N MET A 167 -6.77 -5.71 10.30
CA MET A 167 -8.12 -6.27 10.46
C MET A 167 -8.78 -5.87 11.79
N GLN A 168 -8.11 -5.14 12.69
CA GLN A 168 -8.56 -4.97 14.08
C GLN A 168 -10.00 -4.45 14.19
N ASN A 169 -10.33 -3.35 13.51
CA ASN A 169 -11.66 -2.76 13.57
C ASN A 169 -12.66 -3.53 12.70
N ALA A 170 -12.20 -4.07 11.57
CA ALA A 170 -13.02 -4.91 10.70
C ALA A 170 -13.49 -6.19 11.41
N ASP A 171 -12.60 -6.94 12.04
CA ASP A 171 -12.91 -8.16 12.79
C ASP A 171 -13.91 -7.86 13.93
N ALA A 172 -13.75 -6.72 14.61
CA ALA A 172 -14.66 -6.32 15.69
C ALA A 172 -16.09 -6.01 15.19
N VAL A 173 -16.26 -5.49 13.97
CA VAL A 173 -17.60 -5.24 13.41
C VAL A 173 -18.18 -6.46 12.71
N LEU A 174 -17.34 -7.31 12.11
CA LEU A 174 -17.76 -8.51 11.38
C LEU A 174 -18.37 -9.61 12.27
N SER A 175 -18.26 -9.50 13.59
CA SER A 175 -19.01 -10.35 14.52
C SER A 175 -20.52 -10.06 14.51
N SER A 176 -20.99 -9.01 13.83
CA SER A 176 -22.40 -8.65 13.70
C SER A 176 -22.98 -9.06 12.35
N ASN A 177 -24.10 -9.80 12.35
CA ASN A 177 -24.83 -10.11 11.10
C ASN A 177 -25.25 -8.84 10.35
N ALA A 178 -25.52 -7.74 11.07
CA ALA A 178 -26.01 -6.50 10.48
C ALA A 178 -24.98 -5.85 9.54
N ILE A 179 -23.68 -5.96 9.80
CA ILE A 179 -22.67 -5.41 8.88
C ILE A 179 -22.54 -6.30 7.65
N VAL A 180 -22.61 -7.62 7.79
CA VAL A 180 -22.52 -8.53 6.64
C VAL A 180 -23.74 -8.35 5.74
N ASP A 181 -24.93 -8.21 6.31
CA ASP A 181 -26.15 -7.87 5.57
C ASP A 181 -26.07 -6.50 4.89
N ALA A 182 -25.46 -5.50 5.55
CA ALA A 182 -25.21 -4.21 4.93
C ALA A 182 -24.24 -4.34 3.75
N LEU A 183 -23.11 -5.05 3.92
CA LEU A 183 -22.12 -5.30 2.88
C LEU A 183 -22.73 -6.04 1.68
N ILE A 184 -23.60 -7.04 1.91
CA ILE A 184 -24.34 -7.74 0.85
C ILE A 184 -25.20 -6.77 0.03
N LYS A 185 -25.78 -5.73 0.64
CA LYS A 185 -26.63 -4.77 -0.06
C LYS A 185 -25.83 -3.73 -0.85
N ILE A 186 -24.74 -3.24 -0.27
CA ILE A 186 -23.99 -2.10 -0.82
C ILE A 186 -22.83 -2.51 -1.72
N ASN A 187 -22.32 -3.74 -1.58
CA ASN A 187 -21.19 -4.23 -2.35
C ASN A 187 -21.64 -5.37 -3.29
N PRO A 188 -21.70 -5.14 -4.61
CA PRO A 188 -22.13 -6.13 -5.59
C PRO A 188 -21.32 -7.43 -5.58
N THR A 189 -20.06 -7.36 -5.18
CA THR A 189 -19.18 -8.54 -5.07
C THR A 189 -19.55 -9.38 -3.86
N PHE A 190 -19.77 -8.75 -2.69
CA PHE A 190 -20.33 -9.43 -1.51
C PHE A 190 -21.70 -10.05 -1.78
N ALA A 191 -22.60 -9.31 -2.45
CA ALA A 191 -23.94 -9.78 -2.80
C ALA A 191 -23.89 -11.11 -3.58
N LYS A 192 -22.96 -11.21 -4.53
CA LYS A 192 -22.81 -12.39 -5.39
C LYS A 192 -22.17 -13.56 -4.65
N ILE A 193 -21.15 -13.32 -3.83
CA ILE A 193 -20.58 -14.37 -2.96
C ILE A 193 -21.69 -14.93 -2.05
N ALA A 194 -22.49 -14.04 -1.47
CA ALA A 194 -23.60 -14.44 -0.61
C ALA A 194 -24.67 -15.25 -1.34
N SER A 195 -24.90 -15.02 -2.64
CA SER A 195 -25.85 -15.83 -3.41
C SER A 195 -25.36 -17.27 -3.71
N MET A 196 -24.08 -17.57 -3.50
CA MET A 196 -23.48 -18.87 -3.82
C MET A 196 -23.48 -19.85 -2.65
N MET A 197 -23.85 -19.41 -1.44
CA MET A 197 -23.76 -20.22 -0.23
C MET A 197 -24.85 -19.83 0.79
N SER A 198 -24.97 -20.60 1.88
CA SER A 198 -25.86 -20.22 2.98
C SER A 198 -25.36 -18.97 3.69
N HIS A 199 -26.26 -18.19 4.29
CA HIS A 199 -25.90 -17.01 5.08
C HIS A 199 -24.85 -17.33 6.16
N ASP A 200 -25.02 -18.43 6.89
CA ASP A 200 -24.06 -18.87 7.91
C ASP A 200 -22.65 -19.14 7.34
N ALA A 201 -22.57 -19.65 6.10
CA ALA A 201 -21.30 -19.85 5.42
C ALA A 201 -20.66 -18.50 5.04
N VAL A 202 -21.45 -17.52 4.58
CA VAL A 202 -20.96 -16.15 4.30
C VAL A 202 -20.39 -15.52 5.57
N MET A 203 -21.11 -15.62 6.69
CA MET A 203 -20.66 -15.10 7.98
C MET A 203 -19.33 -15.73 8.40
N ALA A 204 -19.18 -17.04 8.25
CA ALA A 204 -17.96 -17.75 8.60
C ALA A 204 -16.73 -17.33 7.77
N ILE A 205 -16.94 -16.91 6.50
CA ILE A 205 -15.86 -16.50 5.61
C ILE A 205 -15.71 -14.98 5.47
N ALA A 206 -16.60 -14.17 6.06
CA ALA A 206 -16.59 -12.72 5.91
C ALA A 206 -15.24 -12.07 6.28
N PRO A 207 -14.52 -12.51 7.34
CA PRO A 207 -13.17 -12.03 7.60
C PRO A 207 -12.19 -12.31 6.44
N ASN A 208 -12.30 -13.45 5.77
CA ASN A 208 -11.46 -13.78 4.60
C ASN A 208 -11.84 -12.93 3.38
N ILE A 209 -13.13 -12.62 3.21
CA ILE A 209 -13.59 -11.68 2.18
C ILE A 209 -12.96 -10.31 2.41
N VAL A 210 -13.02 -9.78 3.63
CA VAL A 210 -12.44 -8.47 3.95
C VAL A 210 -10.92 -8.48 3.80
N ARG A 211 -10.21 -9.51 4.30
CA ARG A 211 -8.76 -9.65 4.10
C ARG A 211 -8.38 -9.69 2.61
N GLY A 212 -9.14 -10.42 1.80
CA GLY A 212 -8.85 -10.60 0.37
C GLY A 212 -9.18 -9.38 -0.49
N LEU A 213 -10.09 -8.51 -0.06
CA LEU A 213 -10.67 -7.46 -0.92
C LEU A 213 -10.47 -6.04 -0.42
N ALA A 214 -10.24 -5.83 0.88
CA ALA A 214 -10.25 -4.51 1.48
C ALA A 214 -8.93 -4.14 2.17
N ILE A 215 -8.11 -5.12 2.58
CA ILE A 215 -6.78 -4.85 3.14
C ILE A 215 -5.83 -4.51 2.00
N THR A 216 -5.43 -3.24 1.96
CA THR A 216 -4.54 -2.66 0.95
C THR A 216 -3.16 -2.35 1.51
N GLN A 217 -3.00 -2.34 2.83
CA GLN A 217 -1.72 -2.11 3.50
C GLN A 217 -1.48 -3.20 4.55
N LYS A 218 -0.22 -3.50 4.84
CA LYS A 218 0.16 -4.48 5.89
C LYS A 218 1.01 -3.87 7.01
N ASP A 219 1.57 -2.70 6.73
CA ASP A 219 2.51 -2.01 7.60
C ASP A 219 1.80 -0.94 8.43
N THR A 220 2.36 -0.66 9.60
CA THR A 220 1.87 0.44 10.45
C THR A 220 2.12 1.79 9.77
N LEU A 221 1.36 2.82 10.15
CA LEU A 221 1.56 4.17 9.60
C LEU A 221 2.99 4.69 9.86
N SER A 222 3.57 4.42 11.03
CA SER A 222 4.96 4.81 11.31
C SER A 222 5.95 4.12 10.37
N THR A 223 5.78 2.83 10.09
CA THR A 223 6.58 2.10 9.10
C THR A 223 6.41 2.69 7.70
N ILE A 224 5.18 2.99 7.26
CA ILE A 224 4.88 3.58 5.95
C ILE A 224 5.49 4.98 5.80
N LEU A 225 5.45 5.80 6.86
CA LEU A 225 6.14 7.09 6.91
C LEU A 225 7.66 6.92 6.85
N SER A 226 8.21 5.90 7.54
CA SER A 226 9.64 5.59 7.52
C SER A 226 10.11 5.06 6.16
N LEU A 227 9.26 4.33 5.44
CA LEU A 227 9.50 3.93 4.06
C LEU A 227 9.51 5.13 3.09
N GLY A 228 8.89 6.25 3.48
CA GLY A 228 9.00 7.53 2.78
C GLY A 228 7.68 8.13 2.29
N CYS A 229 6.53 7.51 2.58
CA CYS A 229 5.21 8.01 2.18
C CYS A 229 4.94 9.42 2.72
N ARG A 230 4.46 10.33 1.89
CA ARG A 230 4.18 11.74 2.29
C ARG A 230 2.85 12.27 1.76
N TYR A 231 2.11 11.48 1.00
CA TYR A 231 0.76 11.80 0.58
C TYR A 231 -0.20 10.69 0.99
N PHE A 232 -1.36 11.07 1.52
CA PHE A 232 -2.41 10.15 1.93
C PHE A 232 -3.78 10.62 1.43
N GLU A 233 -4.58 9.69 0.93
CA GLU A 233 -6.02 9.87 0.87
C GLU A 233 -6.63 9.26 2.14
N PHE A 234 -7.53 10.01 2.78
CA PHE A 234 -8.27 9.52 3.95
C PHE A 234 -9.76 9.71 3.74
N ARG A 235 -10.55 8.66 4.03
CA ARG A 235 -12.02 8.68 3.91
C ARG A 235 -12.67 8.61 5.28
N PRO A 236 -12.69 9.70 6.08
CA PRO A 236 -13.18 9.62 7.45
C PRO A 236 -14.71 9.52 7.48
N ALA A 237 -15.26 8.48 8.09
CA ALA A 237 -16.71 8.36 8.30
C ALA A 237 -17.00 7.70 9.64
N TYR A 238 -18.18 7.97 10.19
CA TYR A 238 -18.71 7.18 11.29
C TYR A 238 -19.10 5.78 10.81
N LEU A 239 -19.28 4.86 11.76
CA LEU A 239 -19.78 3.52 11.46
C LEU A 239 -21.12 3.57 10.72
N HIS A 240 -21.34 2.57 9.87
CA HIS A 240 -22.60 2.37 9.18
C HIS A 240 -23.77 2.29 10.18
N ASN A 241 -24.88 2.99 9.89
CA ASN A 241 -26.04 3.08 10.78
C ASN A 241 -26.59 1.73 11.29
N ALA A 242 -26.43 0.66 10.48
CA ALA A 242 -26.82 -0.70 10.86
C ALA A 242 -26.06 -1.28 12.07
N ILE A 243 -24.84 -0.80 12.36
CA ILE A 243 -24.03 -1.28 13.48
C ILE A 243 -23.64 -0.19 14.48
N ARG A 244 -23.78 1.08 14.12
CA ARG A 244 -23.38 2.22 14.96
C ARG A 244 -24.01 2.17 16.36
N GLY A 245 -25.31 1.86 16.45
CA GLY A 245 -26.03 1.73 17.73
C GLY A 245 -25.74 0.45 18.52
N LEU A 246 -25.02 -0.52 17.93
CA LEU A 246 -24.59 -1.73 18.64
C LEU A 246 -23.27 -1.51 19.40
N HIS A 247 -22.58 -0.39 19.14
CA HIS A 247 -21.30 -0.02 19.74
C HIS A 247 -20.24 -1.15 19.76
N PRO A 248 -20.01 -1.89 18.65
CA PRO A 248 -18.98 -2.95 18.62
C PRO A 248 -17.56 -2.37 18.79
N ILE A 249 -17.37 -1.12 18.38
CA ILE A 249 -16.18 -0.29 18.60
C ILE A 249 -16.65 1.16 18.90
N PRO A 250 -15.77 2.05 19.41
CA PRO A 250 -16.14 3.44 19.72
C PRO A 250 -16.80 4.16 18.53
N ASP A 251 -17.79 5.01 18.81
CA ASP A 251 -18.48 5.80 17.78
C ASP A 251 -17.68 7.06 17.43
N VAL A 252 -16.61 6.87 16.65
CA VAL A 252 -15.69 7.91 16.19
C VAL A 252 -15.53 7.84 14.66
N LEU A 253 -14.71 8.73 14.10
CA LEU A 253 -14.38 8.69 12.67
C LEU A 253 -13.32 7.61 12.40
N TYR A 254 -13.58 6.76 11.43
CA TYR A 254 -12.65 5.77 10.90
C TYR A 254 -12.40 6.02 9.43
N PHE A 255 -11.26 5.54 8.92
CA PHE A 255 -11.11 5.33 7.50
C PHE A 255 -12.18 4.36 7.02
N SER A 256 -12.96 4.74 6.01
CA SER A 256 -14.03 3.92 5.48
C SER A 256 -13.65 3.36 4.11
N HIS A 257 -13.58 2.03 4.00
CA HIS A 257 -13.51 1.33 2.72
C HIS A 257 -14.87 0.65 2.49
N SER A 258 -15.75 1.27 1.70
CA SER A 258 -17.18 0.96 1.76
C SER A 258 -17.69 1.12 3.21
N ALA A 259 -18.47 0.18 3.75
CA ALA A 259 -18.89 0.17 5.15
C ALA A 259 -17.89 -0.48 6.11
N ILE A 260 -16.69 -0.87 5.64
CA ILE A 260 -15.69 -1.56 6.45
C ILE A 260 -14.82 -0.49 7.15
N PRO A 261 -14.82 -0.42 8.50
CA PRO A 261 -13.99 0.53 9.22
C PRO A 261 -12.54 0.04 9.31
N GLY A 262 -11.62 0.89 8.88
CA GLY A 262 -10.18 0.76 9.04
C GLY A 262 -9.67 1.54 10.25
N MET A 263 -8.48 2.14 10.12
CA MET A 263 -7.82 2.96 11.15
C MET A 263 -8.70 4.13 11.60
N ALA A 264 -8.70 4.43 12.91
CA ALA A 264 -9.36 5.62 13.44
C ALA A 264 -8.68 6.91 12.95
N TYR A 265 -9.47 7.93 12.60
CA TYR A 265 -8.96 9.21 12.08
C TYR A 265 -8.10 9.95 13.12
N GLU A 266 -8.51 9.92 14.39
CA GLU A 266 -7.71 10.47 15.50
C GLU A 266 -6.32 9.85 15.55
N ARG A 267 -6.24 8.53 15.42
CA ARG A 267 -4.97 7.80 15.44
C ARG A 267 -4.08 8.20 14.27
N PHE A 268 -4.65 8.27 13.07
CA PHE A 268 -3.95 8.72 11.87
C PHE A 268 -3.34 10.12 12.04
N LEU A 269 -4.14 11.08 12.55
CA LEU A 269 -3.67 12.45 12.79
C LEU A 269 -2.60 12.51 13.88
N ALA A 270 -2.81 11.82 15.01
CA ALA A 270 -1.87 11.80 16.12
C ALA A 270 -0.49 11.24 15.72
N ASP A 271 -0.49 10.13 14.98
CA ASP A 271 0.75 9.52 14.47
C ASP A 271 1.43 10.41 13.42
N THR A 272 0.66 11.08 12.55
CA THR A 272 1.19 12.04 11.56
C THR A 272 1.80 13.27 12.23
N VAL A 273 1.14 13.85 13.22
CA VAL A 273 1.66 14.99 13.99
C VAL A 273 2.92 14.59 14.74
N SER A 274 2.91 13.42 15.40
CA SER A 274 4.08 12.90 16.11
C SER A 274 5.28 12.73 15.17
N PHE A 275 5.06 12.21 13.97
CA PHE A 275 6.08 12.11 12.93
C PHE A 275 6.61 13.49 12.52
N LEU A 276 5.74 14.45 12.21
CA LEU A 276 6.18 15.80 11.80
C LEU A 276 6.90 16.56 12.93
N LEU A 277 6.61 16.29 14.19
CA LEU A 277 7.37 16.84 15.31
C LEU A 277 8.77 16.23 15.42
N ALA A 278 8.92 14.93 15.14
CA ALA A 278 10.21 14.26 15.13
C ALA A 278 11.06 14.59 13.88
N HIS A 279 10.42 14.97 12.77
CA HIS A 279 11.06 15.22 11.49
C HIS A 279 10.73 16.63 10.97
N PRO A 280 11.46 17.68 11.45
CA PRO A 280 11.10 19.08 11.22
C PRO A 280 11.11 19.52 9.75
N ASP A 281 11.86 18.83 8.90
CA ASP A 281 11.97 19.15 7.46
C ASP A 281 10.92 18.46 6.59
N GLU A 282 10.15 17.53 7.15
CA GLU A 282 9.16 16.79 6.38
C GLU A 282 7.84 17.53 6.32
N ILE A 283 7.10 17.29 5.23
CA ILE A 283 5.77 17.81 4.98
C ILE A 283 4.90 16.63 4.57
N VAL A 284 3.74 16.48 5.20
CA VAL A 284 2.74 15.45 4.87
C VAL A 284 1.51 16.11 4.29
N VAL A 285 1.02 15.55 3.18
CA VAL A 285 -0.19 15.97 2.48
C VAL A 285 -1.29 14.94 2.73
N VAL A 286 -2.46 15.41 3.15
CA VAL A 286 -3.65 14.58 3.37
C VAL A 286 -4.81 15.17 2.58
N GLN A 287 -5.32 14.41 1.63
CA GLN A 287 -6.59 14.71 0.98
C GLN A 287 -7.71 13.93 1.66
N LEU A 288 -8.74 14.64 2.10
CA LEU A 288 -9.99 14.01 2.48
C LEU A 288 -10.79 13.62 1.24
N ARG A 289 -11.38 12.44 1.29
CA ARG A 289 -12.11 11.80 0.18
C ARG A 289 -13.43 11.22 0.71
N TRP A 290 -14.47 11.19 -0.14
CA TRP A 290 -15.81 10.67 0.23
C TRP A 290 -16.32 9.61 -0.75
N ASP A 291 -15.59 9.38 -1.84
CA ASP A 291 -15.94 8.38 -2.83
C ASP A 291 -15.88 6.97 -2.24
N GLY A 292 -16.86 6.14 -2.58
CA GLY A 292 -16.97 4.79 -2.06
C GLY A 292 -17.49 4.69 -0.62
N VAL A 293 -17.70 5.81 0.09
CA VAL A 293 -18.34 5.82 1.41
C VAL A 293 -19.86 5.75 1.24
N PRO A 294 -20.55 4.75 1.82
CA PRO A 294 -22.01 4.65 1.76
C PRO A 294 -22.70 5.83 2.47
N ALA A 295 -23.86 6.24 1.99
CA ALA A 295 -24.63 7.35 2.58
C ALA A 295 -25.06 7.08 4.04
N GLU A 296 -25.15 5.80 4.41
CA GLU A 296 -25.45 5.32 5.76
C GLU A 296 -24.26 5.39 6.72
N CYS A 297 -23.06 5.69 6.24
CA CYS A 297 -21.91 6.05 7.05
C CYS A 297 -21.87 7.57 7.11
N ALA A 298 -22.24 8.15 8.25
CA ALA A 298 -22.32 9.60 8.37
C ALA A 298 -20.93 10.23 8.11
N HIS A 299 -20.89 11.22 7.22
CA HIS A 299 -19.70 12.03 7.00
C HIS A 299 -19.49 12.99 8.18
N PRO A 300 -18.23 13.34 8.50
CA PRO A 300 -17.95 14.34 9.52
C PRO A 300 -18.44 15.72 9.09
N SER A 301 -18.89 16.52 10.06
CA SER A 301 -19.06 17.95 9.87
C SER A 301 -17.70 18.67 9.86
N ASP A 302 -17.66 19.90 9.34
CA ASP A 302 -16.47 20.75 9.43
C ASP A 302 -16.02 20.96 10.88
N GLN A 303 -16.97 21.03 11.81
CA GLN A 303 -16.67 21.13 13.25
C GLN A 303 -16.03 19.86 13.79
N ASP A 304 -16.48 18.67 13.36
CA ASP A 304 -15.85 17.40 13.74
C ASP A 304 -14.39 17.39 13.26
N LEU A 305 -14.17 17.67 11.98
CA LEU A 305 -12.82 17.71 11.39
C LEU A 305 -11.91 18.71 12.12
N ALA A 306 -12.41 19.91 12.42
CA ALA A 306 -11.68 20.92 13.17
C ALA A 306 -11.34 20.45 14.60
N ASN A 307 -12.26 19.77 15.28
CA ASN A 307 -12.01 19.24 16.62
C ASN A 307 -10.91 18.17 16.62
N TYR A 308 -10.98 17.19 15.71
CA TYR A 308 -9.93 16.17 15.58
C TYR A 308 -8.57 16.78 15.26
N MET A 309 -8.53 17.77 14.34
CA MET A 309 -7.30 18.46 13.99
C MET A 309 -6.72 19.25 15.18
N ASN A 310 -7.55 20.05 15.86
CA ASN A 310 -7.11 20.84 17.02
C ASN A 310 -6.57 19.95 18.14
N ASN A 311 -7.23 18.82 18.41
CA ASN A 311 -6.79 17.85 19.40
C ASN A 311 -5.42 17.26 19.02
N ALA A 312 -5.22 16.87 17.76
CA ALA A 312 -3.95 16.33 17.29
C ALA A 312 -2.83 17.39 17.34
N LEU A 313 -3.10 18.62 16.90
CA LEU A 313 -2.12 19.72 16.88
C LEU A 313 -1.78 20.25 18.28
N ALA A 314 -2.60 20.02 19.30
CA ALA A 314 -2.34 20.49 20.65
C ALA A 314 -0.97 20.00 21.18
N ALA A 315 -0.56 18.79 20.81
CA ALA A 315 0.74 18.22 21.16
C ALA A 315 1.94 19.02 20.62
N SER A 316 1.75 19.84 19.59
CA SER A 316 2.81 20.63 18.97
C SER A 316 3.13 21.94 19.69
N ASN A 317 2.27 22.40 20.60
CA ASN A 317 2.38 23.72 21.25
C ASN A 317 2.61 24.88 20.25
N GLY A 318 1.98 24.82 19.06
CA GLY A 318 2.12 25.82 18.00
C GLY A 318 3.31 25.63 17.06
N GLY A 319 4.15 24.61 17.28
CA GLY A 319 5.26 24.25 16.38
C GLY A 319 4.82 23.55 15.08
N LEU A 320 3.53 23.27 14.95
CA LEU A 320 2.88 22.76 13.74
C LEU A 320 1.52 23.43 13.57
N VAL A 321 1.23 23.86 12.35
CA VAL A 321 -0.05 24.46 11.95
C VAL A 321 -0.58 23.70 10.74
N GLN A 322 -1.90 23.56 10.63
CA GLN A 322 -2.52 23.00 9.44
C GLN A 322 -2.28 23.92 8.24
N GLY A 323 -1.70 23.37 7.17
CA GLY A 323 -1.66 23.99 5.85
C GLY A 323 -2.89 23.62 5.01
N SER A 324 -3.14 24.42 3.99
CA SER A 324 -4.25 24.29 3.04
C SER A 324 -3.78 23.87 1.64
N ILE A 325 -4.72 23.59 0.75
CA ILE A 325 -4.41 23.38 -0.67
C ILE A 325 -3.78 24.62 -1.33
N ASP A 326 -4.19 25.83 -0.93
CA ASP A 326 -3.61 27.07 -1.44
C ASP A 326 -2.11 27.15 -1.07
N ASP A 327 -1.78 26.81 0.18
CA ASP A 327 -0.40 26.72 0.65
C ASP A 327 0.41 25.71 -0.17
N MET A 328 -0.17 24.54 -0.47
CA MET A 328 0.46 23.49 -1.29
C MET A 328 0.81 23.96 -2.71
N LEU A 329 -0.07 24.76 -3.31
CA LEU A 329 0.04 25.20 -4.69
C LEU A 329 0.94 26.42 -4.87
N HIS A 330 1.05 27.27 -3.85
CA HIS A 330 1.64 28.60 -4.00
C HIS A 330 2.87 28.85 -3.13
N LEU A 331 3.08 28.09 -2.06
CA LEU A 331 4.26 28.26 -1.21
C LEU A 331 5.45 27.42 -1.68
N THR A 332 6.64 27.94 -1.38
CA THR A 332 7.88 27.17 -1.49
C THR A 332 8.01 26.19 -0.32
N ILE A 333 8.91 25.22 -0.47
CA ILE A 333 9.21 24.25 0.59
C ILE A 333 9.70 24.97 1.85
N SER A 334 10.58 25.97 1.71
CA SER A 334 11.05 26.79 2.84
C SER A 334 9.90 27.54 3.52
N GLN A 335 9.00 28.17 2.75
CA GLN A 335 7.88 28.93 3.30
C GLN A 335 6.93 28.05 4.11
N LEU A 336 6.64 26.82 3.65
CA LEU A 336 5.82 25.87 4.41
C LEU A 336 6.47 25.51 5.75
N ARG A 337 7.80 25.31 5.77
CA ARG A 337 8.54 25.00 7.01
C ARG A 337 8.60 26.20 7.96
N GLU A 338 8.93 27.38 7.45
CA GLU A 338 9.00 28.64 8.22
C GLU A 338 7.65 29.04 8.82
N GLN A 339 6.55 28.78 8.11
CA GLN A 339 5.19 29.03 8.59
C GLN A 339 4.64 27.88 9.44
N HIS A 340 5.44 26.84 9.71
CA HIS A 340 5.04 25.62 10.41
C HIS A 340 3.87 24.84 9.76
N LYS A 341 3.56 25.12 8.48
CA LYS A 341 2.48 24.50 7.70
C LYS A 341 2.94 23.19 7.05
N ARG A 342 3.29 22.21 7.87
CA ARG A 342 3.89 20.95 7.42
C ARG A 342 2.91 19.77 7.41
N LEU A 343 1.73 19.94 8.00
CA LEU A 343 0.57 19.07 7.78
C LEU A 343 -0.40 19.79 6.86
N ILE A 344 -0.35 19.49 5.57
CA ILE A 344 -1.28 20.05 4.59
C ILE A 344 -2.50 19.14 4.55
N LEU A 345 -3.67 19.66 4.91
CA LEU A 345 -4.92 18.89 4.89
C LEU A 345 -6.02 19.68 4.20
N PHE A 346 -6.66 19.05 3.20
CA PHE A 346 -7.72 19.67 2.41
C PHE A 346 -8.85 18.70 2.05
N ASN A 347 -10.02 19.29 1.81
CA ASN A 347 -11.23 18.62 1.33
C ASN A 347 -11.09 18.13 -0.12
N PRO A 348 -12.01 17.28 -0.62
CA PRO A 348 -11.91 16.76 -1.97
C PRO A 348 -11.72 17.85 -3.01
N VAL A 349 -10.73 17.67 -3.88
CA VAL A 349 -10.45 18.54 -5.02
C VAL A 349 -10.42 17.72 -6.31
N ASP A 350 -10.63 18.40 -7.43
CA ASP A 350 -10.60 17.83 -8.77
C ASP A 350 -9.16 17.63 -9.25
N SER A 351 -8.49 16.62 -8.70
CA SER A 351 -7.18 16.16 -9.16
C SER A 351 -7.28 15.38 -10.47
N PHE A 352 -6.26 15.44 -11.32
CA PHE A 352 -6.15 14.47 -12.41
C PHE A 352 -5.76 13.11 -11.82
N SER A 353 -6.52 12.06 -12.11
CA SER A 353 -6.22 10.70 -11.65
C SER A 353 -6.15 9.77 -12.86
N THR A 354 -5.16 8.89 -12.91
CA THR A 354 -5.11 7.82 -13.91
C THR A 354 -6.04 6.65 -13.57
N TYR A 355 -6.73 6.70 -12.43
CA TYR A 355 -7.67 5.66 -12.04
C TYR A 355 -8.89 5.65 -12.94
N THR A 356 -9.24 4.47 -13.45
CA THR A 356 -10.58 4.17 -13.93
C THR A 356 -10.99 2.79 -13.44
N ASP A 357 -12.29 2.58 -13.18
CA ASP A 357 -12.77 1.24 -12.74
C ASP A 357 -12.38 0.14 -13.72
N ALA A 358 -12.47 0.44 -15.04
CA ALA A 358 -12.10 -0.51 -16.09
C ALA A 358 -10.58 -0.67 -16.23
N GLY A 359 -9.81 0.42 -16.12
CA GLY A 359 -8.36 0.40 -16.30
C GLY A 359 -7.63 -0.24 -15.13
N ASN A 360 -8.12 -0.06 -13.90
CA ASN A 360 -7.50 -0.63 -12.70
C ASN A 360 -8.03 -2.03 -12.37
N ALA A 361 -9.17 -2.46 -12.91
CA ALA A 361 -9.65 -3.84 -12.79
C ALA A 361 -8.82 -4.80 -13.68
N THR A 362 -7.58 -5.04 -13.28
CA THR A 362 -6.59 -5.87 -13.99
C THR A 362 -5.88 -6.84 -13.05
N LEU A 363 -5.32 -7.92 -13.61
CA LEU A 363 -4.44 -8.84 -12.90
C LEU A 363 -2.97 -8.70 -13.30
N ASN A 364 -2.68 -7.85 -14.28
CA ASN A 364 -1.36 -7.79 -14.90
C ASN A 364 -0.81 -6.37 -15.08
N GLY A 365 -1.60 -5.32 -14.85
CA GLY A 365 -1.17 -3.92 -14.96
C GLY A 365 -1.08 -3.34 -16.38
N ASP A 366 -1.39 -4.09 -17.44
CA ASP A 366 -1.24 -3.59 -18.82
C ASP A 366 -2.17 -2.40 -19.12
N SER A 367 -3.40 -2.45 -18.62
CA SER A 367 -4.36 -1.36 -18.74
C SER A 367 -3.95 -0.11 -17.95
N ILE A 368 -3.29 -0.27 -16.80
CA ILE A 368 -2.70 0.85 -16.04
C ILE A 368 -1.61 1.52 -16.87
N ILE A 369 -0.73 0.73 -17.51
CA ILE A 369 0.29 1.27 -18.42
C ILE A 369 -0.33 1.96 -19.64
N ALA A 370 -1.44 1.44 -20.16
CA ALA A 370 -2.16 2.09 -21.25
C ALA A 370 -2.65 3.49 -20.86
N GLU A 371 -3.20 3.66 -19.65
CA GLU A 371 -3.58 4.97 -19.11
C GLU A 371 -2.35 5.87 -18.91
N PHE A 372 -1.25 5.34 -18.35
CA PHE A 372 -0.02 6.10 -18.17
C PHE A 372 0.54 6.62 -19.51
N ASN A 373 0.42 5.86 -20.59
CA ASN A 373 0.91 6.28 -21.91
C ASN A 373 0.15 7.48 -22.49
N GLN A 374 -1.06 7.76 -22.01
CA GLN A 374 -1.86 8.94 -22.39
C GLN A 374 -1.44 10.22 -21.65
N LEU A 375 -0.55 10.11 -20.65
CA LEU A 375 -0.12 11.24 -19.85
C LEU A 375 0.62 12.29 -20.69
N SER A 376 0.24 13.54 -20.46
CA SER A 376 0.79 14.73 -21.09
C SER A 376 0.53 15.97 -20.23
N PRO A 377 1.28 17.08 -20.40
CA PRO A 377 1.00 18.30 -19.67
C PRO A 377 -0.41 18.86 -19.97
N GLN A 378 -0.95 18.57 -21.16
CA GLN A 378 -2.27 19.05 -21.58
C GLN A 378 -3.41 18.43 -20.76
N VAL A 379 -3.33 17.14 -20.43
CA VAL A 379 -4.37 16.47 -19.62
C VAL A 379 -4.27 16.87 -18.14
N GLN A 380 -3.12 17.37 -17.69
CA GLN A 380 -2.89 17.87 -16.34
C GLN A 380 -3.35 19.32 -16.14
N ALA A 381 -3.55 20.07 -17.23
CA ALA A 381 -3.79 21.50 -17.18
C ALA A 381 -5.03 21.86 -16.34
N GLY A 382 -4.88 22.85 -15.46
CA GLY A 382 -5.96 23.33 -14.59
C GLY A 382 -6.28 22.44 -13.38
N LYS A 383 -5.58 21.32 -13.21
CA LYS A 383 -5.75 20.42 -12.06
C LYS A 383 -4.77 20.81 -10.95
N PRO A 384 -5.12 20.67 -9.66
CA PRO A 384 -4.20 21.01 -8.56
C PRO A 384 -2.98 20.08 -8.51
N PHE A 385 -3.18 18.80 -8.81
CA PHE A 385 -2.12 17.80 -8.85
C PHE A 385 -2.54 16.59 -9.70
N THR A 386 -1.57 15.72 -9.99
CA THR A 386 -1.76 14.45 -10.70
C THR A 386 -1.55 13.25 -9.78
N ASN A 387 -2.48 12.31 -9.77
CA ASN A 387 -2.41 11.05 -9.05
C ASN A 387 -2.19 9.88 -10.03
N LEU A 388 -1.01 9.28 -9.99
CA LEU A 388 -0.66 8.06 -10.72
C LEU A 388 -1.02 6.85 -9.87
N GLN A 389 -2.00 6.10 -10.35
CA GLN A 389 -2.61 4.99 -9.63
C GLN A 389 -1.95 3.69 -10.08
N CYS A 390 -1.02 3.19 -9.27
CA CYS A 390 -0.16 2.06 -9.62
C CYS A 390 -0.79 0.71 -9.22
N GLN A 391 -1.79 0.73 -8.35
CA GLN A 391 -2.46 -0.43 -7.83
C GLN A 391 -3.56 -0.96 -8.76
N ALA A 392 -3.75 -2.27 -8.74
CA ALA A 392 -4.83 -2.93 -9.45
C ALA A 392 -5.98 -3.28 -8.50
N THR A 393 -7.20 -2.99 -8.92
CA THR A 393 -8.44 -3.37 -8.24
C THR A 393 -8.88 -4.76 -8.70
N ALA A 394 -8.05 -5.77 -8.45
CA ALA A 394 -8.38 -7.17 -8.74
C ALA A 394 -9.68 -7.63 -8.03
N SER A 395 -10.05 -6.94 -6.96
CA SER A 395 -11.33 -7.05 -6.25
C SER A 395 -12.57 -6.72 -7.12
N ASN A 396 -12.38 -6.08 -8.28
CA ASN A 396 -13.42 -5.84 -9.28
C ASN A 396 -13.52 -6.97 -10.33
N ILE A 397 -12.60 -7.95 -10.32
CA ILE A 397 -12.62 -9.11 -11.23
C ILE A 397 -13.30 -10.27 -10.52
N ARG A 398 -14.58 -10.48 -10.85
CA ARG A 398 -15.46 -11.46 -10.20
C ARG A 398 -14.79 -12.81 -9.93
N ASP A 399 -14.25 -13.43 -10.97
CA ASP A 399 -13.76 -14.81 -10.85
C ASP A 399 -12.49 -14.89 -9.99
N ALA A 400 -11.66 -13.84 -10.01
CA ALA A 400 -10.47 -13.74 -9.16
C ALA A 400 -10.87 -13.61 -7.67
N VAL A 401 -11.92 -12.83 -7.38
CA VAL A 401 -12.46 -12.70 -6.02
C VAL A 401 -13.05 -14.00 -5.52
N VAL A 402 -13.93 -14.63 -6.31
CA VAL A 402 -14.56 -15.90 -5.94
C VAL A 402 -13.48 -16.94 -5.62
N TYR A 403 -12.42 -17.01 -6.41
CA TYR A 403 -11.31 -17.90 -6.13
C TYR A 403 -10.57 -17.53 -4.83
N SER A 404 -10.18 -16.26 -4.67
CA SER A 404 -9.40 -15.79 -3.52
C SER A 404 -10.13 -15.93 -2.18
N VAL A 405 -11.47 -15.93 -2.21
CA VAL A 405 -12.32 -16.05 -1.01
C VAL A 405 -12.67 -17.51 -0.71
N LEU A 406 -13.04 -18.30 -1.73
CA LEU A 406 -13.60 -19.65 -1.53
C LEU A 406 -12.56 -20.74 -1.51
N ALA A 407 -11.50 -20.60 -2.31
CA ALA A 407 -10.50 -21.65 -2.49
C ALA A 407 -9.23 -21.38 -1.67
N ALA A 408 -9.12 -20.18 -1.09
CA ALA A 408 -7.84 -19.61 -0.73
C ALA A 408 -7.90 -18.99 0.68
N ASN A 409 -6.80 -19.10 1.44
CA ASN A 409 -6.71 -18.69 2.84
C ASN A 409 -6.39 -17.17 2.96
N ALA A 410 -6.11 -16.64 4.15
CA ALA A 410 -5.81 -15.21 4.34
C ALA A 410 -4.61 -14.68 3.49
N SER A 411 -3.80 -15.57 2.90
CA SER A 411 -2.50 -15.29 2.28
C SER A 411 -2.54 -15.28 0.75
N SER A 412 -3.74 -15.46 0.21
CA SER A 412 -4.04 -15.55 -1.22
C SER A 412 -4.95 -14.39 -1.67
N SER A 413 -4.79 -13.22 -1.05
CA SER A 413 -5.47 -11.99 -1.47
C SER A 413 -5.21 -11.70 -2.94
N CYS A 414 -6.26 -11.45 -3.73
CA CYS A 414 -6.12 -11.07 -5.12
C CYS A 414 -5.40 -9.73 -5.29
N LEU A 415 -5.48 -8.83 -4.29
CA LEU A 415 -4.75 -7.57 -4.29
C LEU A 415 -3.24 -7.81 -4.11
N LEU A 416 -2.87 -8.71 -3.18
CA LEU A 416 -1.45 -9.06 -2.97
C LEU A 416 -0.84 -9.75 -4.20
N ALA A 417 -1.65 -10.55 -4.92
CA ALA A 417 -1.23 -11.19 -6.16
C ALA A 417 -0.80 -10.21 -7.26
N THR A 418 -1.46 -9.05 -7.36
CA THR A 418 -1.19 -8.10 -8.45
C THR A 418 -0.06 -7.15 -8.12
N LYS A 419 0.18 -6.85 -6.83
CA LYS A 419 1.19 -5.90 -6.37
C LYS A 419 2.54 -6.02 -7.10
N PRO A 420 3.29 -7.13 -7.00
CA PRO A 420 4.59 -7.21 -7.65
C PRO A 420 4.54 -7.24 -9.18
N ILE A 421 3.44 -7.73 -9.76
CA ILE A 421 3.24 -7.78 -11.22
C ILE A 421 3.04 -6.37 -11.78
N CYS A 422 2.20 -5.57 -11.12
CA CYS A 422 1.94 -4.19 -11.48
C CYS A 422 3.19 -3.33 -11.27
N ASP A 423 3.86 -3.45 -10.12
CA ASP A 423 5.05 -2.68 -9.79
C ASP A 423 6.22 -2.93 -10.74
N ALA A 424 6.39 -4.17 -11.21
CA ALA A 424 7.39 -4.51 -12.22
C ALA A 424 7.15 -3.82 -13.57
N LYS A 425 6.01 -3.13 -13.76
CA LYS A 425 5.68 -2.34 -14.94
C LYS A 425 5.55 -0.85 -14.63
N THR A 426 4.75 -0.50 -13.62
CA THR A 426 4.38 0.89 -13.29
C THR A 426 5.59 1.68 -12.80
N LEU A 427 6.41 1.11 -11.91
CA LEU A 427 7.58 1.81 -11.36
C LEU A 427 8.68 2.01 -12.40
N PRO A 428 9.09 0.99 -13.21
CA PRO A 428 9.97 1.23 -14.36
C PRO A 428 9.43 2.26 -15.36
N TRP A 429 8.12 2.24 -15.62
CA TRP A 429 7.50 3.24 -16.48
C TRP A 429 7.68 4.65 -15.93
N ILE A 430 7.41 4.86 -14.63
CA ILE A 430 7.58 6.17 -13.97
C ILE A 430 9.04 6.62 -14.06
N VAL A 431 10.00 5.74 -13.77
CA VAL A 431 11.45 6.06 -13.89
C VAL A 431 11.81 6.57 -15.27
N GLN A 432 11.25 5.97 -16.33
CA GLN A 432 11.59 6.28 -17.72
C GLN A 432 10.79 7.45 -18.31
N ASN A 433 9.53 7.66 -17.88
CA ASN A 433 8.57 8.48 -18.63
C ASN A 433 7.97 9.66 -17.87
N ALA A 434 8.12 9.75 -16.54
CA ALA A 434 7.47 10.82 -15.77
C ALA A 434 8.00 12.24 -16.07
N GLY A 435 9.07 12.37 -16.85
CA GLY A 435 9.54 13.65 -17.40
C GLY A 435 8.60 14.24 -18.46
N ARG A 436 7.60 13.47 -18.92
CA ARG A 436 6.53 13.94 -19.81
C ARG A 436 5.46 14.75 -19.08
N LEU A 437 5.39 14.64 -17.75
CA LEU A 437 4.44 15.38 -16.92
C LEU A 437 4.90 16.82 -16.72
N ASP A 438 3.98 17.73 -16.40
CA ASP A 438 4.31 19.10 -16.00
C ASP A 438 5.20 19.07 -14.74
N GLY A 439 6.42 19.60 -14.88
CA GLY A 439 7.40 19.69 -13.81
C GLY A 439 7.06 20.71 -12.72
N ASN A 440 6.07 21.59 -12.96
CA ASN A 440 5.61 22.58 -11.98
C ASN A 440 4.38 22.14 -11.18
N GLN A 441 3.78 20.99 -11.54
CA GLN A 441 2.62 20.43 -10.87
C GLN A 441 3.02 19.24 -10.00
N LEU A 442 2.35 19.14 -8.84
CA LEU A 442 2.57 18.07 -7.89
C LEU A 442 2.15 16.76 -8.54
N VAL A 443 2.99 15.74 -8.43
CA VAL A 443 2.64 14.40 -8.86
C VAL A 443 2.69 13.47 -7.66
N VAL A 444 1.72 12.58 -7.59
CA VAL A 444 1.62 11.54 -6.57
C VAL A 444 1.71 10.19 -7.28
N ALA A 445 2.49 9.24 -6.76
CA ALA A 445 2.36 7.83 -7.14
C ALA A 445 1.79 7.04 -5.97
N MET A 446 0.57 6.55 -6.16
CA MET A 446 -0.21 5.83 -5.18
C MET A 446 -0.15 4.33 -5.44
N ASN A 447 0.02 3.54 -4.39
CA ASN A 447 0.17 2.10 -4.51
C ASN A 447 -0.42 1.32 -3.31
N ASP A 448 -0.86 0.10 -3.57
CA ASP A 448 -1.17 -0.89 -2.54
C ASP A 448 0.12 -1.47 -1.95
N PHE A 449 0.05 -1.96 -0.73
CA PHE A 449 1.16 -2.57 0.03
C PHE A 449 2.43 -1.73 -0.10
N PHE A 450 2.31 -0.46 0.27
CA PHE A 450 3.32 0.57 0.05
C PHE A 450 4.69 0.11 0.51
N ASP A 451 5.70 0.34 -0.33
CA ASP A 451 7.07 -0.10 -0.09
C ASP A 451 8.09 0.99 -0.44
N GLY A 452 9.34 0.69 -0.12
CA GLY A 452 10.44 1.62 -0.34
C GLY A 452 10.77 1.81 -1.82
N ALA A 453 10.45 0.87 -2.70
CA ALA A 453 10.69 1.03 -4.15
C ALA A 453 9.81 2.15 -4.73
N THR A 454 8.54 2.18 -4.34
CA THR A 454 7.63 3.28 -4.69
C THR A 454 8.17 4.62 -4.19
N ALA A 455 8.65 4.66 -2.94
CA ALA A 455 9.24 5.86 -2.35
C ALA A 455 10.50 6.32 -3.09
N ASP A 456 11.48 5.45 -3.29
CA ASP A 456 12.77 5.79 -3.90
C ASP A 456 12.60 6.36 -5.32
N VAL A 457 11.70 5.80 -6.13
CA VAL A 457 11.36 6.34 -7.47
C VAL A 457 10.82 7.78 -7.39
N CYS A 458 9.91 8.05 -6.44
CA CYS A 458 9.34 9.38 -6.25
C CYS A 458 10.37 10.39 -5.73
N ILE A 459 11.22 9.96 -4.80
CA ILE A 459 12.30 10.78 -4.23
C ILE A 459 13.31 11.15 -5.32
N ASP A 460 13.69 10.21 -6.19
CA ASP A 460 14.56 10.48 -7.34
C ASP A 460 13.94 11.49 -8.32
N TRP A 461 12.64 11.40 -8.56
CA TRP A 461 11.94 12.41 -9.37
C TRP A 461 11.86 13.77 -8.70
N SER A 462 11.65 13.82 -7.39
CA SER A 462 11.71 15.07 -6.62
C SER A 462 13.09 15.72 -6.76
N ARG A 463 14.19 14.97 -6.65
CA ARG A 463 15.55 15.50 -6.89
C ARG A 463 15.69 16.12 -8.28
N LYS A 464 15.22 15.42 -9.33
CA LYS A 464 15.30 15.89 -10.73
C LYS A 464 14.45 17.14 -10.99
N ARG A 465 13.33 17.32 -10.29
CA ARG A 465 12.42 18.45 -10.49
C ARG A 465 12.81 19.70 -9.72
N LEU A 466 13.60 19.54 -8.65
CA LEU A 466 14.11 20.65 -7.85
C LEU A 466 15.50 21.14 -8.28
N SER A 467 16.24 20.34 -9.05
CA SER A 467 17.48 20.76 -9.73
C SER A 467 17.18 21.64 -10.92
#